data_AF-A0A9P9IBE0-F1
#
_entry.id   AF-A0A9P9IBE0-F1
#
_cell.length_a   1.000
_cell.length_b   1.000
_cell.length_c   1.000
_cell.angle_alpha   90.00
_cell.angle_beta   90.00
_cell.angle_gamma   90.00
#
_symmetry.space_group_name_H-M   'P 1'
#
loop_
_entity.id
_entity.type
_entity.pdbx_description
1 polymer ?
#
loop_
_entity_poly.entity_id
_entity_poly.type
_entity_poly.pdbx_seq_one_letter_code
_entity_poly.pdbx_strand_id
1 'polypeptide(L)'
;VCTTQLYHALRQEKLLLDHFVWEDLETFWKMQGDSAVFVGDPPTNREDYFKNYCLCIGVSASNLAPTKRKGKVNVNTANRRNMKFKGWVSLVINRRLAPTGERPPFSSDLIEGILIEGRRHETLDGKGHVRPEIREKAKNETIDSVTLSPAALIRKLALNIHAEIPDIVFNYFTMHNSAWTFLMELKEEFTRLLGVAFLQYIPTEDKLPYVVGYVFSTAAGRRGLTSDDKGEAVDAGIDAAAKVMRKFLEDGHGRVVKEQAETEVEPEELKDAEFGDLDPWRLDRLMTKIKKERQTRGGFGRGGAGEDCPMQ
;
A
#
# COMPACT_ATOMS: atom_id res chain seq x y z
N VAL A 1 5.03 -3.78 -4.33
CA VAL A 1 4.86 -4.35 -5.70
C VAL A 1 5.65 -5.65 -5.87
N CYS A 2 6.99 -5.64 -5.90
CA CYS A 2 7.79 -6.88 -6.08
C CYS A 2 7.57 -7.92 -4.97
N THR A 3 7.51 -7.50 -3.70
CA THR A 3 7.17 -8.38 -2.57
C THR A 3 5.78 -9.01 -2.73
N THR A 4 4.79 -8.24 -3.21
CA THR A 4 3.45 -8.75 -3.54
C THR A 4 3.49 -9.81 -4.63
N GLN A 5 4.28 -9.61 -5.69
CA GLN A 5 4.45 -10.62 -6.74
C GLN A 5 5.07 -11.91 -6.20
N LEU A 6 6.08 -11.80 -5.33
CA LEU A 6 6.70 -12.97 -4.69
C LEU A 6 5.70 -13.70 -3.79
N TYR A 7 4.97 -12.97 -2.94
CA TYR A 7 3.93 -13.54 -2.09
C TYR A 7 2.87 -14.30 -2.91
N HIS A 8 2.38 -13.70 -4.00
CA HIS A 8 1.47 -14.35 -4.95
C HIS A 8 2.05 -15.64 -5.53
N ALA A 9 3.28 -15.59 -6.05
CA ALA A 9 3.94 -16.77 -6.61
C ALA A 9 4.09 -17.89 -5.57
N LEU A 10 4.50 -17.57 -4.34
CA LEU A 10 4.66 -18.57 -3.28
C LEU A 10 3.32 -19.21 -2.86
N ARG A 11 2.22 -18.45 -2.85
CA ARG A 11 0.87 -18.98 -2.62
C ARG A 11 0.42 -19.87 -3.78
N GLN A 12 0.61 -19.42 -5.02
CA GLN A 12 0.22 -20.14 -6.23
C GLN A 12 0.98 -21.47 -6.40
N GLU A 13 2.26 -21.50 -6.04
CA GLU A 13 3.08 -22.72 -6.03
C GLU A 13 2.85 -23.60 -4.80
N LYS A 14 1.92 -23.24 -3.90
CA LYS A 14 1.57 -23.97 -2.66
C LYS A 14 2.75 -24.13 -1.69
N LEU A 15 3.70 -23.18 -1.72
CA LEU A 15 4.85 -23.15 -0.81
C LEU A 15 4.54 -22.42 0.51
N LEU A 16 3.42 -21.71 0.56
CA LEU A 16 2.86 -21.10 1.77
C LEU A 16 1.52 -21.75 2.11
N LEU A 17 1.48 -22.40 3.28
CA LEU A 17 0.25 -22.95 3.85
C LEU A 17 -0.76 -21.84 4.15
N ASP A 18 -2.04 -22.18 4.22
CA ASP A 18 -3.13 -21.21 4.34
C ASP A 18 -3.12 -20.38 5.62
N HIS A 19 -2.41 -20.80 6.67
CA HIS A 19 -2.26 -20.02 7.88
C HIS A 19 -1.13 -18.97 7.80
N PHE A 20 -0.24 -19.06 6.81
CA PHE A 20 0.81 -18.05 6.57
C PHE A 20 0.26 -16.91 5.72
N VAL A 21 -0.53 -16.05 6.36
CA VAL A 21 -1.16 -14.90 5.72
C VAL A 21 -0.41 -13.61 6.06
N TRP A 22 -0.08 -12.83 5.03
CA TRP A 22 0.41 -11.47 5.20
C TRP A 22 -0.77 -10.50 5.07
N GLU A 23 -1.54 -10.34 6.15
CA GLU A 23 -2.80 -9.57 6.16
C GLU A 23 -2.62 -8.12 5.67
N ASP A 24 -1.54 -7.45 6.09
CA ASP A 24 -1.23 -6.09 5.66
C ASP A 24 -0.99 -6.00 4.14
N LEU A 25 -0.27 -6.98 3.59
CA LEU A 25 0.07 -7.05 2.18
C LEU A 25 -1.16 -7.40 1.32
N GLU A 26 -2.03 -8.29 1.80
CA GLU A 26 -3.31 -8.61 1.15
C GLU A 26 -4.25 -7.41 1.15
N THR A 27 -4.32 -6.69 2.27
CA THR A 27 -5.10 -5.44 2.38
C THR A 27 -4.57 -4.41 1.38
N PHE A 28 -3.25 -4.17 1.38
CA PHE A 28 -2.59 -3.30 0.42
C PHE A 28 -2.89 -3.71 -1.02
N TRP A 29 -2.75 -4.99 -1.36
CA TRP A 29 -2.98 -5.48 -2.71
C TRP A 29 -4.45 -5.29 -3.12
N LYS A 30 -5.41 -5.63 -2.26
CA LYS A 30 -6.84 -5.40 -2.51
C LYS A 30 -7.15 -3.93 -2.77
N MET A 31 -6.53 -3.01 -2.03
CA MET A 31 -6.72 -1.57 -2.22
C MET A 31 -6.17 -1.08 -3.56
N GLN A 32 -5.01 -1.58 -3.98
CA GLN A 32 -4.33 -1.16 -5.20
C GLN A 32 -4.88 -1.84 -6.46
N GLY A 33 -5.35 -3.09 -6.33
CA GLY A 33 -5.81 -3.95 -7.41
C GLY A 33 -4.67 -4.57 -8.23
N ASP A 34 -5.01 -5.59 -9.03
CA ASP A 34 -4.04 -6.38 -9.80
C ASP A 34 -3.25 -5.53 -10.80
N SER A 35 -3.91 -4.58 -11.46
CA SER A 35 -3.29 -3.68 -12.43
C SER A 35 -2.11 -2.84 -11.88
N ALA A 36 -2.04 -2.63 -10.56
CA ALA A 36 -0.92 -1.95 -9.90
C ALA A 36 0.28 -2.88 -9.66
N VAL A 37 0.04 -4.19 -9.54
CA VAL A 37 1.04 -5.20 -9.18
C VAL A 37 1.53 -5.97 -10.41
N PHE A 38 0.65 -6.25 -11.36
CA PHE A 38 0.90 -7.12 -12.51
C PHE A 38 0.73 -6.42 -13.85
N VAL A 39 1.33 -6.99 -14.89
CA VAL A 39 1.02 -6.65 -16.29
C VAL A 39 0.08 -7.70 -16.86
N GLY A 40 -1.20 -7.32 -17.03
CA GLY A 40 -2.26 -8.26 -17.39
C GLY A 40 -2.78 -9.00 -16.16
N ASP A 41 -3.28 -10.21 -16.38
CA ASP A 41 -3.79 -11.07 -15.31
C ASP A 41 -2.64 -11.57 -14.40
N PRO A 42 -2.94 -11.91 -13.13
CA PRO A 42 -1.96 -12.49 -12.24
C PRO A 42 -1.32 -13.75 -12.85
N PRO A 43 0.03 -13.83 -12.89
CA PRO A 43 0.73 -14.98 -13.46
C PRO A 43 0.44 -16.26 -12.66
N THR A 44 0.46 -17.42 -13.33
CA THR A 44 0.09 -18.71 -12.73
C THR A 44 1.18 -19.78 -12.80
N ASN A 45 2.31 -19.47 -13.42
CA ASN A 45 3.44 -20.37 -13.58
C ASN A 45 4.77 -19.60 -13.50
N ARG A 46 5.84 -20.36 -13.31
CA ARG A 46 7.20 -19.86 -13.05
C ARG A 46 7.76 -18.93 -14.13
N GLU A 47 7.57 -19.29 -15.40
CA GLU A 47 8.02 -18.45 -16.52
C GLU A 47 7.26 -17.12 -16.55
N ASP A 48 5.95 -17.16 -16.29
CA ASP A 48 5.12 -15.96 -16.27
C ASP A 48 5.38 -15.08 -15.06
N TYR A 49 5.76 -15.63 -13.89
CA TYR A 49 6.25 -14.81 -12.76
C TYR A 49 7.44 -13.96 -13.17
N PHE A 50 8.44 -14.59 -13.82
CA PHE A 50 9.65 -13.90 -14.25
C PHE A 50 9.36 -12.85 -15.31
N LYS A 51 8.56 -13.18 -16.34
CA LYS A 51 8.17 -12.22 -17.39
C LYS A 51 7.41 -11.03 -16.79
N ASN A 52 6.42 -11.30 -15.94
CA ASN A 52 5.60 -10.25 -15.33
C ASN A 52 6.46 -9.32 -14.47
N TYR A 53 7.37 -9.88 -13.66
CA TYR A 53 8.36 -9.10 -12.90
C TYR A 53 9.21 -8.21 -13.81
N CYS A 54 9.79 -8.77 -14.87
CA CYS A 54 10.60 -8.03 -15.84
C CYS A 54 9.83 -6.85 -16.43
N LEU A 55 8.59 -7.07 -16.87
CA LEU A 55 7.73 -6.02 -17.40
C LEU A 55 7.43 -4.94 -16.35
N CYS A 56 7.18 -5.33 -15.09
CA CYS A 56 6.90 -4.40 -13.99
C CYS A 56 8.08 -3.50 -13.63
N ILE A 57 9.33 -3.96 -13.80
CA ILE A 57 10.54 -3.14 -13.58
C ILE A 57 10.97 -2.35 -14.83
N GLY A 58 10.21 -2.46 -15.93
CA GLY A 58 10.37 -1.67 -17.15
C GLY A 58 11.14 -2.36 -18.28
N VAL A 59 11.45 -3.66 -18.18
CA VAL A 59 12.02 -4.43 -19.30
C VAL A 59 10.98 -4.47 -20.42
N SER A 60 11.38 -4.14 -21.65
CA SER A 60 10.47 -4.15 -22.80
C SER A 60 10.03 -5.58 -23.13
N ALA A 61 8.75 -5.76 -23.47
CA ALA A 61 8.21 -7.02 -24.00
C ALA A 61 8.98 -7.53 -25.23
N SER A 62 9.55 -6.62 -26.03
CA SER A 62 10.38 -6.98 -27.18
C SER A 62 11.65 -7.76 -26.80
N ASN A 63 12.14 -7.64 -25.56
CA ASN A 63 13.28 -8.43 -25.08
C ASN A 63 12.91 -9.89 -24.81
N LEU A 64 11.64 -10.15 -24.52
CA LEU A 64 11.08 -11.45 -24.22
C LEU A 64 10.50 -12.14 -25.47
N ALA A 65 10.56 -11.47 -26.63
CA ALA A 65 10.10 -12.03 -27.89
C ALA A 65 11.04 -13.16 -28.36
N PRO A 66 10.50 -14.28 -28.90
CA PRO A 66 11.31 -15.42 -29.34
C PRO A 66 12.36 -15.11 -30.42
N THR A 67 12.15 -14.02 -31.16
CA THR A 67 13.03 -13.60 -32.28
C THR A 67 14.17 -12.69 -31.82
N LYS A 68 14.21 -12.29 -30.54
CA LYS A 68 15.21 -11.37 -30.02
C LYS A 68 16.52 -12.10 -29.71
N ARG A 69 17.54 -11.81 -30.52
CA ARG A 69 18.92 -12.25 -30.28
C ARG A 69 19.54 -11.55 -29.07
N LYS A 70 20.47 -12.25 -28.40
CA LYS A 70 21.35 -11.70 -27.35
C LYS A 70 21.90 -10.32 -27.73
N GLY A 71 21.65 -9.33 -26.90
CA GLY A 71 22.02 -7.95 -27.15
C GLY A 71 21.57 -7.03 -26.03
N LYS A 72 21.72 -5.71 -26.23
CA LYS A 72 21.35 -4.70 -25.23
C LYS A 72 19.88 -4.84 -24.84
N VAL A 73 19.63 -5.05 -23.54
CA VAL A 73 18.29 -5.10 -22.94
C VAL A 73 17.66 -3.72 -23.05
N ASN A 74 16.52 -3.62 -23.73
CA ASN A 74 15.76 -2.38 -23.79
C ASN A 74 14.92 -2.22 -22.51
N VAL A 75 15.18 -1.16 -21.75
CA VAL A 75 14.46 -0.82 -20.52
C VAL A 75 13.81 0.53 -20.70
N ASN A 76 12.50 0.59 -20.52
CA ASN A 76 11.72 1.82 -20.50
C ASN A 76 11.23 2.09 -19.07
N THR A 77 11.81 3.09 -18.42
CA THR A 77 11.44 3.48 -17.05
C THR A 77 10.00 3.96 -16.94
N ALA A 78 9.41 4.54 -18.00
CA ALA A 78 8.00 4.93 -18.03
C ALA A 78 7.05 3.72 -17.96
N ASN A 79 7.56 2.52 -18.30
CA ASN A 79 6.79 1.28 -18.21
C ASN A 79 6.82 0.65 -16.82
N ARG A 80 7.56 1.20 -15.85
CA ARG A 80 7.55 0.69 -14.48
C ARG A 80 6.18 0.81 -13.84
N ARG A 81 5.74 -0.23 -13.12
CA ARG A 81 4.48 -0.19 -12.39
C ARG A 81 4.62 0.71 -11.16
N ASN A 82 3.60 1.53 -10.96
CA ASN A 82 3.46 2.43 -9.82
C ASN A 82 2.12 2.14 -9.13
N MET A 83 2.08 2.42 -7.83
CA MET A 83 0.85 2.38 -7.05
C MET A 83 -0.16 3.39 -7.59
N LYS A 84 -1.44 3.07 -7.47
CA LYS A 84 -2.51 4.00 -7.76
C LYS A 84 -2.50 5.11 -6.70
N PHE A 85 -2.63 6.34 -7.17
CA PHE A 85 -2.89 7.47 -6.28
C PHE A 85 -4.29 7.35 -5.68
N LYS A 86 -4.38 7.34 -4.35
CA LYS A 86 -5.64 7.30 -3.59
C LYS A 86 -5.85 8.62 -2.84
N GLY A 87 -7.10 8.91 -2.44
CA GLY A 87 -7.40 10.11 -1.64
C GLY A 87 -7.43 11.40 -2.45
N TRP A 88 -7.80 11.36 -3.73
CA TRP A 88 -7.76 12.54 -4.60
C TRP A 88 -8.78 13.59 -4.19
N VAL A 89 -10.01 13.17 -3.89
CA VAL A 89 -11.08 14.10 -3.47
C VAL A 89 -10.67 14.77 -2.16
N SER A 90 -10.16 13.98 -1.22
CA SER A 90 -9.64 14.46 0.06
C SER A 90 -8.47 15.41 -0.12
N LEU A 91 -7.51 15.12 -1.01
CA LEU A 91 -6.38 16.01 -1.30
C LEU A 91 -6.84 17.38 -1.82
N VAL A 92 -7.80 17.39 -2.75
CA VAL A 92 -8.32 18.64 -3.34
C VAL A 92 -9.06 19.46 -2.30
N ILE A 93 -9.85 18.82 -1.42
CA ILE A 93 -10.57 19.49 -0.34
C ILE A 93 -9.63 19.92 0.79
N ASN A 94 -8.55 19.19 1.06
CA ASN A 94 -7.59 19.50 2.12
C ASN A 94 -6.99 20.89 1.98
N ARG A 95 -6.79 21.37 0.74
CA ARG A 95 -6.32 22.75 0.46
C ARG A 95 -7.22 23.83 1.09
N ARG A 96 -8.49 23.53 1.34
CA ARG A 96 -9.43 24.43 2.02
C ARG A 96 -9.35 24.34 3.55
N LEU A 97 -8.99 23.18 4.07
CA LEU A 97 -8.84 22.94 5.52
C LEU A 97 -7.54 23.54 6.05
N ALA A 98 -6.55 23.73 5.17
CA ALA A 98 -5.30 24.42 5.51
C ALA A 98 -5.56 25.86 6.03
N PRO A 99 -4.88 26.28 7.11
CA PRO A 99 -4.98 27.65 7.64
C PRO A 99 -4.56 28.71 6.63
N THR A 100 -3.63 28.36 5.73
CA THR A 100 -2.98 29.24 4.75
C THR A 100 -3.19 28.68 3.34
N GLY A 101 -3.90 29.41 2.49
CA GLY A 101 -4.15 29.03 1.10
C GLY A 101 -5.30 29.80 0.45
N GLU A 102 -5.31 29.84 -0.88
CA GLU A 102 -6.44 30.37 -1.64
C GLU A 102 -7.69 29.53 -1.36
N ARG A 103 -8.77 30.20 -0.94
CA ARG A 103 -10.09 29.58 -0.69
C ARG A 103 -11.05 30.05 -1.76
N PRO A 104 -11.11 29.39 -2.93
CA PRO A 104 -12.12 29.71 -3.92
C PRO A 104 -13.53 29.62 -3.30
N PRO A 105 -14.56 30.27 -3.85
CA PRO A 105 -15.94 30.03 -3.42
C PRO A 105 -16.30 28.55 -3.58
N PHE A 106 -17.08 28.00 -2.65
CA PHE A 106 -17.53 26.61 -2.71
C PHE A 106 -18.84 26.52 -3.51
N SER A 107 -18.75 26.76 -4.82
CA SER A 107 -19.88 26.72 -5.74
C SER A 107 -20.28 25.29 -6.10
N SER A 108 -21.51 25.13 -6.61
CA SER A 108 -21.99 23.82 -7.11
C SER A 108 -21.11 23.31 -8.24
N ASP A 109 -20.76 24.16 -9.21
CA ASP A 109 -19.88 23.83 -10.34
C ASP A 109 -18.52 23.29 -9.90
N LEU A 110 -17.93 23.87 -8.84
CA LEU A 110 -16.66 23.39 -8.31
C LEU A 110 -16.80 21.99 -7.71
N ILE A 111 -17.85 21.75 -6.92
CA ILE A 111 -18.09 20.44 -6.30
C ILE A 111 -18.37 19.39 -7.36
N GLU A 112 -19.18 19.71 -8.37
CA GLU A 112 -19.42 18.83 -9.52
C GLU A 112 -18.12 18.48 -10.24
N GLY A 113 -17.28 19.49 -10.53
CA GLY A 113 -15.96 19.28 -11.13
C GLY A 113 -15.07 18.35 -10.30
N ILE A 114 -15.04 18.52 -8.97
CA ILE A 114 -14.29 17.64 -8.05
C ILE A 114 -14.85 16.21 -8.10
N LEU A 115 -16.17 16.02 -8.12
CA LEU A 115 -16.78 14.69 -8.15
C LEU A 115 -16.51 13.97 -9.48
N ILE A 116 -16.59 14.68 -10.61
CA ILE A 116 -16.28 14.15 -11.94
C ILE A 116 -14.81 13.73 -12.02
N GLU A 117 -13.91 14.61 -11.58
CA GLU A 117 -12.48 14.37 -11.64
C GLU A 117 -12.02 13.31 -10.64
N GLY A 118 -12.62 13.25 -9.45
CA GLY A 118 -12.41 12.17 -8.48
C GLY A 118 -12.78 10.81 -9.06
N ARG A 119 -13.94 10.71 -9.71
CA ARG A 119 -14.35 9.49 -10.44
C ARG A 119 -13.36 9.15 -11.56
N ARG A 120 -12.87 10.15 -12.31
CA ARG A 120 -11.81 9.93 -13.32
C ARG A 120 -10.61 9.27 -12.68
N HIS A 121 -10.06 9.85 -11.61
CA HIS A 121 -8.92 9.30 -10.87
C HIS A 121 -9.18 7.91 -10.27
N GLU A 122 -10.42 7.56 -9.93
CA GLU A 122 -10.77 6.21 -9.51
C GLU A 122 -10.59 5.16 -10.63
N THR A 123 -10.89 5.55 -11.87
CA THR A 123 -10.78 4.66 -13.04
C THR A 123 -9.36 4.49 -13.57
N LEU A 124 -8.44 5.38 -13.18
CA LEU A 124 -7.05 5.36 -13.64
C LEU A 124 -6.18 4.43 -12.80
N ASP A 125 -5.21 3.80 -13.45
CA ASP A 125 -4.09 3.14 -12.80
C ASP A 125 -3.01 4.15 -12.37
N GLY A 126 -1.94 3.68 -11.71
CA GLY A 126 -0.81 4.53 -11.30
C GLY A 126 -0.04 5.21 -12.44
N LYS A 127 -0.39 4.94 -13.70
CA LYS A 127 0.17 5.57 -14.90
C LYS A 127 -0.81 6.50 -15.62
N GLY A 128 -2.04 6.62 -15.13
CA GLY A 128 -3.07 7.41 -15.79
C GLY A 128 -3.76 6.70 -16.95
N HIS A 129 -3.66 5.37 -17.06
CA HIS A 129 -4.42 4.57 -18.03
C HIS A 129 -5.71 4.06 -17.40
N VAL A 130 -6.79 3.99 -18.21
CA VAL A 130 -8.07 3.43 -17.76
C VAL A 130 -7.93 1.93 -17.49
N ARG A 131 -8.36 1.48 -16.31
CA ARG A 131 -8.29 0.07 -15.92
C ARG A 131 -9.22 -0.79 -16.77
N PRO A 132 -8.76 -1.96 -17.27
CA PRO A 132 -9.62 -2.87 -18.03
C PRO A 132 -10.80 -3.38 -17.20
N GLU A 133 -10.60 -3.68 -15.91
CA GLU A 133 -11.69 -4.14 -15.01
C GLU A 133 -12.81 -3.09 -14.83
N ILE A 134 -12.45 -1.81 -14.90
CA ILE A 134 -13.38 -0.68 -14.72
C ILE A 134 -13.94 -0.23 -16.07
N ARG A 135 -13.25 -0.46 -17.19
CA ARG A 135 -13.72 -0.11 -18.54
C ARG A 135 -15.05 -0.78 -18.89
N GLU A 136 -15.28 -1.99 -18.38
CA GLU A 136 -16.56 -2.71 -18.50
C GLU A 136 -17.65 -2.09 -17.60
N LYS A 137 -17.32 -1.74 -16.34
CA LYS A 137 -18.28 -1.09 -15.41
C LYS A 137 -18.63 0.35 -15.82
N ALA A 138 -17.66 1.11 -16.32
CA ALA A 138 -17.82 2.49 -16.77
C ALA A 138 -18.61 2.61 -18.08
N LYS A 139 -18.76 1.53 -18.87
CA LYS A 139 -19.69 1.49 -20.01
C LYS A 139 -21.15 1.38 -19.57
N ASN A 140 -21.41 0.76 -18.42
CA ASN A 140 -22.77 0.47 -17.93
C ASN A 140 -23.28 1.51 -16.94
N GLU A 141 -22.39 2.20 -16.23
CA GLU A 141 -22.74 3.42 -15.51
C GLU A 141 -22.73 4.58 -16.51
N THR A 142 -23.89 4.83 -17.13
CA THR A 142 -24.18 6.13 -17.74
C THR A 142 -23.67 7.21 -16.81
N ILE A 143 -22.88 8.12 -17.37
CA ILE A 143 -22.45 9.35 -16.71
C ILE A 143 -23.74 10.05 -16.29
N ASP A 144 -24.20 9.81 -15.06
CA ASP A 144 -25.14 10.69 -14.40
C ASP A 144 -24.38 11.99 -14.31
N SER A 145 -24.56 12.84 -15.32
CA SER A 145 -24.22 14.25 -15.27
C SER A 145 -25.11 14.80 -14.17
N VAL A 146 -24.57 14.73 -12.96
CA VAL A 146 -25.24 14.90 -11.67
C VAL A 146 -25.90 16.27 -11.61
N THR A 147 -27.15 16.41 -12.10
CA THR A 147 -28.02 17.56 -11.80
C THR A 147 -28.56 17.41 -10.39
N LEU A 148 -27.68 17.36 -9.39
CA LEU A 148 -28.07 17.29 -7.98
C LEU A 148 -28.30 18.70 -7.46
N SER A 149 -29.19 18.79 -6.47
CA SER A 149 -29.29 20.02 -5.67
C SER A 149 -27.97 20.28 -4.92
N PRO A 150 -27.66 21.54 -4.56
CA PRO A 150 -26.44 21.87 -3.82
C PRO A 150 -26.25 21.04 -2.53
N ALA A 151 -27.35 20.77 -1.81
CA ALA A 151 -27.30 19.93 -0.61
C ALA A 151 -26.91 18.48 -0.91
N ALA A 152 -27.39 17.93 -2.03
CA ALA A 152 -27.07 16.57 -2.44
C ALA A 152 -25.63 16.45 -2.97
N LEU A 153 -25.10 17.49 -3.64
CA LEU A 153 -23.68 17.58 -4.03
C LEU A 153 -22.74 17.52 -2.81
N ILE A 154 -23.03 18.32 -1.78
CA ILE A 154 -22.24 18.32 -0.53
C ILE A 154 -22.30 16.94 0.14
N ARG A 155 -23.49 16.33 0.20
CA ARG A 155 -23.65 14.98 0.77
C ARG A 155 -22.84 13.96 -0.01
N LYS A 156 -22.88 14.00 -1.34
CA LYS A 156 -22.11 13.09 -2.20
C LYS A 156 -20.60 13.28 -2.00
N LEU A 157 -20.15 14.53 -1.92
CA LEU A 157 -18.75 14.85 -1.63
C LEU A 157 -18.31 14.29 -0.27
N ALA A 158 -19.10 14.49 0.78
CA ALA A 158 -18.80 13.96 2.11
C ALA A 158 -18.70 12.42 2.10
N LEU A 159 -19.60 11.74 1.38
CA LEU A 159 -19.55 10.29 1.20
C LEU A 159 -18.30 9.83 0.45
N ASN A 160 -17.88 10.55 -0.60
CA ASN A 160 -16.66 10.22 -1.33
C ASN A 160 -15.41 10.41 -0.46
N ILE A 161 -15.32 11.51 0.31
CA ILE A 161 -14.22 11.72 1.27
C ILE A 161 -14.21 10.59 2.30
N HIS A 162 -15.37 10.24 2.86
CA HIS A 162 -15.49 9.17 3.83
C HIS A 162 -15.04 7.82 3.27
N ALA A 163 -15.38 7.52 2.01
CA ALA A 163 -14.95 6.30 1.32
C ALA A 163 -13.42 6.24 1.07
N GLU A 164 -12.75 7.39 0.99
CA GLU A 164 -11.29 7.46 0.83
C GLU A 164 -10.54 7.30 2.17
N ILE A 165 -11.19 7.42 3.33
CA ILE A 165 -10.52 7.37 4.64
C ILE A 165 -9.66 6.11 4.80
N PRO A 166 -10.16 4.87 4.56
CA PRO A 166 -9.35 3.67 4.71
C PRO A 166 -8.09 3.68 3.82
N ASP A 167 -8.18 4.28 2.63
CA ASP A 167 -7.06 4.40 1.70
C ASP A 167 -5.99 5.39 2.18
N ILE A 168 -6.39 6.45 2.89
CA ILE A 168 -5.52 7.52 3.37
C ILE A 168 -4.84 7.15 4.68
N VAL A 169 -5.56 6.48 5.59
CA VAL A 169 -5.05 6.12 6.93
C VAL A 169 -4.20 4.85 6.93
N PHE A 170 -4.20 4.07 5.85
CA PHE A 170 -3.33 2.91 5.73
C PHE A 170 -1.86 3.31 5.86
N ASN A 171 -1.13 2.68 6.78
CA ASN A 171 0.25 3.05 7.08
C ASN A 171 1.22 2.50 6.03
N TYR A 172 1.35 3.22 4.90
CA TYR A 172 2.25 2.86 3.81
C TYR A 172 3.74 2.84 4.22
N PHE A 173 4.14 3.61 5.24
CA PHE A 173 5.51 3.63 5.73
C PHE A 173 5.85 2.34 6.47
N THR A 174 4.99 1.90 7.39
CA THR A 174 5.13 0.59 8.05
C THR A 174 5.10 -0.53 7.02
N MET A 175 4.18 -0.50 6.06
CA MET A 175 4.12 -1.50 4.98
C MET A 175 5.41 -1.53 4.14
N HIS A 176 5.96 -0.36 3.81
CA HIS A 176 7.23 -0.24 3.10
C HIS A 176 8.38 -0.84 3.92
N ASN A 177 8.48 -0.47 5.20
CA ASN A 177 9.52 -0.96 6.10
C ASN A 177 9.44 -2.48 6.28
N SER A 178 8.25 -3.05 6.50
CA SER A 178 8.06 -4.51 6.58
C SER A 178 8.50 -5.21 5.30
N ALA A 179 8.10 -4.68 4.14
CA ALA A 179 8.55 -5.22 2.85
C ALA A 179 10.07 -5.10 2.67
N TRP A 180 10.68 -4.01 3.15
CA TRP A 180 12.12 -3.78 3.07
C TRP A 180 12.90 -4.76 3.95
N THR A 181 12.48 -4.94 5.21
CA THR A 181 13.05 -5.91 6.15
C THR A 181 13.01 -7.32 5.57
N PHE A 182 11.86 -7.74 5.04
CA PHE A 182 11.72 -9.03 4.38
C PHE A 182 12.72 -9.19 3.21
N LEU A 183 12.87 -8.18 2.36
CA LEU A 183 13.79 -8.26 1.23
C LEU A 183 15.26 -8.28 1.68
N MET A 184 15.61 -7.64 2.79
CA MET A 184 16.94 -7.69 3.40
C MET A 184 17.26 -9.10 3.90
N GLU A 185 16.34 -9.73 4.64
CA GLU A 185 16.48 -11.13 5.07
C GLU A 185 16.59 -12.08 3.88
N LEU A 186 15.81 -11.85 2.82
CA LEU A 186 15.87 -12.64 1.61
C LEU A 186 17.23 -12.50 0.90
N LYS A 187 17.79 -11.29 0.83
CA LYS A 187 19.14 -11.04 0.31
C LYS A 187 20.20 -11.78 1.12
N GLU A 188 20.09 -11.78 2.44
CA GLU A 188 21.01 -12.52 3.32
C GLU A 188 20.96 -14.03 3.04
N GLU A 189 19.76 -14.60 2.96
CA GLU A 189 19.60 -16.04 2.65
C GLU A 189 20.15 -16.38 1.26
N PHE A 190 19.91 -15.52 0.25
CA PHE A 190 20.47 -15.71 -1.09
C PHE A 190 22.00 -15.58 -1.10
N THR A 191 22.57 -14.69 -0.30
CA THR A 191 24.03 -14.56 -0.13
C THR A 191 24.60 -15.82 0.51
N ARG A 192 23.88 -16.45 1.44
CA ARG A 192 24.26 -17.74 2.05
C ARG A 192 24.22 -18.89 1.05
N LEU A 193 23.23 -18.90 0.15
CA LEU A 193 23.04 -19.97 -0.84
C LEU A 193 23.96 -19.85 -2.06
N LEU A 194 24.13 -18.64 -2.59
CA LEU A 194 24.86 -18.38 -3.84
C LEU A 194 26.28 -17.83 -3.60
N GLY A 195 26.63 -17.56 -2.35
CA GLY A 195 27.90 -16.98 -1.94
C GLY A 195 28.00 -15.47 -2.15
N VAL A 196 29.12 -14.89 -1.71
CA VAL A 196 29.37 -13.44 -1.75
C VAL A 196 29.35 -12.84 -3.15
N ALA A 197 29.61 -13.64 -4.19
CA ALA A 197 29.54 -13.21 -5.58
C ALA A 197 28.13 -12.74 -5.98
N PHE A 198 27.08 -13.21 -5.30
CA PHE A 198 25.71 -12.74 -5.52
C PHE A 198 25.56 -11.23 -5.27
N LEU A 199 26.32 -10.65 -4.33
CA LEU A 199 26.22 -9.25 -3.96
C LEU A 199 26.61 -8.30 -5.10
N GLN A 200 27.37 -8.76 -6.11
CA GLN A 200 27.68 -7.95 -7.29
C GLN A 200 26.41 -7.55 -8.07
N TYR A 201 25.34 -8.33 -7.93
CA TYR A 201 24.06 -8.10 -8.58
C TYR A 201 23.12 -7.19 -7.78
N ILE A 202 23.41 -7.02 -6.49
CA ILE A 202 22.71 -6.12 -5.57
C ILE A 202 23.76 -5.24 -4.87
N PRO A 203 24.46 -4.37 -5.62
CA PRO A 203 25.59 -3.61 -5.09
C PRO A 203 25.17 -2.56 -4.06
N THR A 204 23.92 -2.11 -4.13
CA THR A 204 23.35 -1.04 -3.31
C THR A 204 21.95 -1.41 -2.85
N GLU A 205 21.52 -0.87 -1.72
CA GLU A 205 20.22 -1.22 -1.12
C GLU A 205 19.03 -0.79 -1.97
N ASP A 206 19.14 0.27 -2.78
CA ASP A 206 18.08 0.66 -3.73
C ASP A 206 17.80 -0.40 -4.80
N LYS A 207 18.70 -1.38 -4.98
CA LYS A 207 18.54 -2.54 -5.87
C LYS A 207 18.00 -3.77 -5.17
N LEU A 208 17.67 -3.69 -3.88
CA LEU A 208 17.13 -4.80 -3.12
C LEU A 208 15.92 -5.48 -3.79
N PRO A 209 14.98 -4.76 -4.45
CA PRO A 209 13.91 -5.38 -5.23
C PRO A 209 14.35 -6.41 -6.29
N TYR A 210 15.61 -6.41 -6.72
CA TYR A 210 16.16 -7.34 -7.71
C TYR A 210 16.35 -8.75 -7.18
N VAL A 211 16.42 -8.94 -5.85
CA VAL A 211 16.45 -10.28 -5.24
C VAL A 211 15.24 -11.13 -5.68
N VAL A 212 14.06 -10.52 -5.78
CA VAL A 212 12.84 -11.18 -6.28
C VAL A 212 12.98 -11.60 -7.74
N GLY A 213 13.63 -10.77 -8.55
CA GLY A 213 13.94 -11.10 -9.94
C GLY A 213 14.85 -12.32 -10.04
N TYR A 214 15.83 -12.46 -9.14
CA TYR A 214 16.68 -13.63 -9.05
C TYR A 214 15.88 -14.89 -8.70
N VAL A 215 15.03 -14.84 -7.66
CA VAL A 215 14.13 -15.94 -7.28
C VAL A 215 13.34 -16.44 -8.49
N PHE A 216 12.69 -15.54 -9.22
CA PHE A 216 11.90 -15.90 -10.39
C PHE A 216 12.75 -16.40 -11.55
N SER A 217 13.92 -15.80 -11.79
CA SER A 217 14.81 -16.22 -12.87
C SER A 217 15.31 -17.65 -12.66
N THR A 218 15.71 -18.01 -11.43
CA THR A 218 16.21 -19.36 -11.14
C THR A 218 15.08 -20.38 -11.20
N ALA A 219 13.91 -20.05 -10.66
CA ALA A 219 12.73 -20.93 -10.71
C ALA A 219 12.24 -21.18 -12.15
N ALA A 220 12.39 -20.18 -13.03
CA ALA A 220 12.02 -20.28 -14.45
C ALA A 220 13.12 -20.88 -15.35
N GLY A 221 14.32 -21.17 -14.81
CA GLY A 221 15.46 -21.63 -15.62
C GLY A 221 15.96 -20.55 -16.59
N ARG A 222 16.07 -19.31 -16.12
CA ARG A 222 16.50 -18.15 -16.90
C ARG A 222 17.83 -17.63 -16.36
N ARG A 223 18.82 -17.46 -17.23
CA ARG A 223 20.15 -16.90 -16.87
C ARG A 223 20.25 -15.40 -17.15
N GLY A 224 19.24 -14.82 -17.79
CA GLY A 224 19.26 -13.43 -18.24
C GLY A 224 17.89 -12.92 -18.64
N LEU A 225 17.85 -11.69 -19.13
CA LEU A 225 16.62 -10.96 -19.43
C LEU A 225 16.14 -11.12 -20.89
N THR A 226 16.83 -11.91 -21.72
CA THR A 226 16.49 -12.14 -23.14
C THR A 226 15.96 -13.55 -23.36
N SER A 227 15.11 -13.76 -24.38
CA SER A 227 14.47 -15.06 -24.64
C SER A 227 15.47 -16.23 -24.82
N ASP A 228 16.67 -15.95 -25.31
CA ASP A 228 17.75 -16.90 -25.56
C ASP A 228 18.55 -17.31 -24.31
N ASP A 229 18.38 -16.62 -23.17
CA ASP A 229 19.14 -16.87 -21.94
C ASP A 229 18.51 -17.99 -21.09
N LYS A 230 18.46 -19.20 -21.67
CA LYS A 230 17.95 -20.39 -20.98
C LYS A 230 19.01 -21.03 -20.09
N GLY A 231 18.56 -21.58 -18.97
CA GLY A 231 19.30 -22.41 -18.03
C GLY A 231 18.41 -23.52 -17.49
N GLU A 232 18.92 -24.27 -16.51
CA GLU A 232 18.12 -25.25 -15.79
C GLU A 232 17.32 -24.55 -14.68
N ALA A 233 16.07 -24.96 -14.51
CA ALA A 233 15.25 -24.49 -13.41
C ALA A 233 15.78 -25.04 -12.09
N VAL A 234 15.95 -24.16 -11.11
CA VAL A 234 16.48 -24.50 -9.79
C VAL A 234 15.51 -24.00 -8.71
N ASP A 235 14.93 -24.95 -7.98
CA ASP A 235 13.90 -24.68 -6.97
C ASP A 235 14.48 -24.11 -5.66
N ALA A 236 15.79 -24.29 -5.43
CA ALA A 236 16.46 -23.81 -4.22
C ALA A 236 16.21 -22.32 -3.93
N GLY A 237 16.11 -21.47 -4.96
CA GLY A 237 15.82 -20.04 -4.79
C GLY A 237 14.39 -19.76 -4.33
N ILE A 238 13.39 -20.44 -4.90
CA ILE A 238 11.99 -20.24 -4.53
C ILE A 238 11.66 -20.91 -3.18
N ASP A 239 12.29 -22.04 -2.88
CA ASP A 239 12.19 -22.71 -1.59
C ASP A 239 12.80 -21.87 -0.46
N ALA A 240 13.94 -21.22 -0.73
CA ALA A 240 14.55 -20.28 0.21
C ALA A 240 13.66 -19.07 0.45
N ALA A 241 13.08 -18.50 -0.60
CA ALA A 241 12.11 -17.42 -0.48
C ALA A 241 10.89 -17.82 0.35
N ALA A 242 10.36 -19.03 0.15
CA ALA A 242 9.26 -19.57 0.95
C ALA A 242 9.64 -19.71 2.42
N LYS A 243 10.85 -20.23 2.71
CA LYS A 243 11.37 -20.37 4.07
C LYS A 243 11.50 -19.03 4.78
N VAL A 244 12.09 -18.03 4.13
CA VAL A 244 12.23 -16.67 4.70
C VAL A 244 10.85 -16.06 4.94
N MET A 245 9.93 -16.17 3.98
CA MET A 245 8.57 -15.65 4.13
C MET A 245 7.82 -16.29 5.29
N ARG A 246 7.91 -17.61 5.46
CA ARG A 246 7.27 -18.30 6.60
C ARG A 246 7.81 -17.77 7.92
N LYS A 247 9.12 -17.75 8.09
CA LYS A 247 9.76 -17.22 9.30
C LYS A 247 9.33 -15.77 9.59
N PHE A 248 9.38 -14.93 8.57
CA PHE A 248 8.98 -13.52 8.68
C PHE A 248 7.53 -13.35 9.16
N LEU A 249 6.62 -14.23 8.71
CA LEU A 249 5.22 -14.21 9.14
C LEU A 249 5.04 -14.81 10.55
N GLU A 250 5.81 -15.84 10.91
CA GLU A 250 5.85 -16.41 12.28
C GLU A 250 6.33 -15.37 13.30
N ASP A 251 7.31 -14.56 12.92
CA ASP A 251 7.85 -13.45 13.72
C ASP A 251 6.84 -12.29 13.89
N GLY A 252 5.65 -12.37 13.28
CA GLY A 252 4.53 -11.46 13.49
C GLY A 252 4.51 -10.25 12.54
N HIS A 253 5.41 -10.18 11.56
CA HIS A 253 5.50 -9.02 10.67
C HIS A 253 4.36 -8.88 9.63
N GLY A 254 3.44 -9.85 9.58
CA GLY A 254 2.34 -9.90 8.61
C GLY A 254 1.12 -9.01 8.92
N ARG A 255 1.01 -8.47 10.14
CA ARG A 255 -0.20 -7.79 10.64
C ARG A 255 0.08 -6.50 11.42
N VAL A 256 1.28 -5.95 11.27
CA VAL A 256 1.76 -4.77 12.01
C VAL A 256 0.91 -3.53 11.69
N VAL A 257 0.55 -3.31 10.42
CA VAL A 257 -0.27 -2.15 10.02
C VAL A 257 -1.68 -2.28 10.62
N LYS A 258 -2.26 -3.48 10.56
CA LYS A 258 -3.56 -3.76 11.16
C LYS A 258 -3.56 -3.54 12.68
N GLU A 259 -2.61 -4.13 13.40
CA GLU A 259 -2.51 -3.99 14.86
C GLU A 259 -2.30 -2.51 15.27
N GLN A 260 -1.47 -1.77 14.52
CA GLN A 260 -1.29 -0.34 14.75
C GLN A 260 -2.57 0.47 14.51
N ALA A 261 -3.37 0.11 13.51
CA ALA A 261 -4.62 0.80 13.21
C ALA A 261 -5.72 0.52 14.24
N GLU A 262 -5.68 -0.64 14.91
CA GLU A 262 -6.61 -1.03 15.98
C GLU A 262 -6.18 -0.48 17.36
N THR A 263 -4.95 0.01 17.48
CA THR A 263 -4.44 0.60 18.72
C THR A 263 -5.10 1.96 18.95
N GLU A 264 -5.92 2.07 20.01
CA GLU A 264 -6.40 3.36 20.49
C GLU A 264 -5.24 4.13 21.11
N VAL A 265 -4.84 5.24 20.47
CA VAL A 265 -3.85 6.16 21.02
C VAL A 265 -4.56 7.17 21.90
N GLU A 266 -4.32 7.08 23.21
CA GLU A 266 -4.83 8.08 24.14
C GLU A 266 -4.11 9.43 23.90
N PRO A 267 -4.82 10.57 23.92
CA PRO A 267 -4.22 11.89 23.72
C PRO A 267 -3.02 12.18 24.65
N GLU A 268 -3.00 11.58 25.84
CA GLU A 268 -1.90 11.59 26.80
C GLU A 268 -0.60 10.98 26.28
N GLU A 269 -0.65 10.07 25.32
CA GLU A 269 0.53 9.44 24.70
C GLU A 269 1.21 10.37 23.68
N LEU A 270 0.47 11.37 23.19
CA LEU A 270 0.97 12.39 22.27
C LEU A 270 1.49 13.65 22.98
N LYS A 271 1.51 13.66 24.32
CA LYS A 271 1.92 14.83 25.13
C LYS A 271 3.36 15.29 24.89
N ASP A 272 4.23 14.36 24.49
CA ASP A 272 5.66 14.59 24.27
C ASP A 272 6.01 14.63 22.76
N ALA A 273 4.99 14.58 21.88
CA ALA A 273 5.22 14.67 20.44
C ALA A 273 5.60 16.11 20.06
N GLU A 274 6.83 16.30 19.60
CA GLU A 274 7.30 17.59 19.09
C GLU A 274 6.74 17.84 17.69
N PHE A 275 5.72 18.69 17.61
CA PHE A 275 5.32 19.32 16.36
C PHE A 275 6.17 20.58 16.18
N GLY A 276 6.61 20.87 14.96
CA GLY A 276 7.30 22.14 14.65
C GLY A 276 6.37 23.35 14.85
N ASP A 277 6.65 24.46 14.17
CA ASP A 277 5.91 25.73 14.35
C ASP A 277 4.38 25.65 14.12
N LEU A 278 3.88 24.56 13.51
CA LEU A 278 2.46 24.23 13.47
C LEU A 278 2.20 22.93 14.22
N ASP A 279 1.42 23.01 15.29
CA ASP A 279 0.58 21.91 15.76
C ASP A 279 -0.74 21.93 14.95
N PRO A 280 -0.90 21.08 13.92
CA PRO A 280 -2.09 21.07 13.09
C PRO A 280 -3.34 20.58 13.83
N TRP A 281 -3.18 19.92 14.99
CA TRP A 281 -4.26 19.29 15.75
C TRP A 281 -4.65 20.07 17.00
N ARG A 282 -3.87 21.10 17.38
CA ARG A 282 -4.06 21.89 18.61
C ARG A 282 -4.20 20.97 19.83
N LEU A 283 -3.31 20.00 19.96
CA LEU A 283 -3.26 19.01 21.03
C LEU A 283 -3.35 19.67 22.41
N ASP A 284 -2.74 20.83 22.61
CA ASP A 284 -2.90 21.61 23.85
C ASP A 284 -4.37 21.93 24.19
N ARG A 285 -5.16 22.31 23.18
CA ARG A 285 -6.60 22.59 23.37
C ARG A 285 -7.39 21.32 23.61
N LEU A 286 -7.05 20.23 22.91
CA LEU A 286 -7.67 18.93 23.10
C LEU A 286 -7.43 18.42 24.53
N MET A 287 -6.18 18.45 24.98
CA MET A 287 -5.76 18.07 26.33
C MET A 287 -6.43 18.94 27.40
N THR A 288 -6.54 20.24 27.16
CA THR A 288 -7.25 21.16 28.06
C THR A 288 -8.75 20.81 28.15
N LYS A 289 -9.38 20.45 27.02
CA LYS A 289 -10.79 20.05 26.98
C LYS A 289 -11.02 18.73 27.71
N ILE A 290 -10.16 17.73 27.49
CA ILE A 290 -10.23 16.42 28.18
C ILE A 290 -10.06 16.59 29.69
N LYS A 291 -9.10 17.41 30.13
CA LYS A 291 -8.90 17.73 31.55
C LYS A 291 -10.15 18.40 32.16
N LYS A 292 -10.75 19.34 31.45
CA LYS A 292 -11.98 20.03 31.87
C LYS A 292 -13.17 19.07 31.96
N GLU A 293 -13.33 18.18 30.99
CA GLU A 293 -14.40 17.16 30.97
C GLU A 293 -14.24 16.12 32.08
N ARG A 294 -13.00 15.69 32.40
CA ARG A 294 -12.72 14.84 33.56
C ARG A 294 -13.01 15.53 34.89
N GLN A 295 -12.69 16.82 35.02
CA GLN A 295 -13.04 17.60 36.22
C GLN A 295 -14.56 17.74 36.40
N THR A 296 -15.32 17.88 35.32
CA THR A 296 -16.79 17.91 35.39
C THR A 296 -17.42 16.55 35.70
N ARG A 297 -16.80 15.44 35.28
CA ARG A 297 -17.26 14.07 35.60
C ARG A 297 -16.88 13.61 37.00
N GLY A 298 -15.75 14.07 37.55
CA GLY A 298 -15.34 13.79 38.93
C GLY A 298 -16.01 14.66 40.00
N GLY A 299 -16.82 15.65 39.61
CA GLY A 299 -17.43 16.64 40.51
C GLY A 299 -18.75 16.25 41.17
N PHE A 300 -19.36 15.12 40.81
CA PHE A 300 -20.60 14.64 41.44
C PHE A 300 -20.29 13.48 42.40
N GLY A 301 -19.71 13.79 43.55
CA GLY A 301 -19.39 12.76 44.53
C GLY A 301 -18.73 13.26 45.80
N ARG A 302 -19.31 14.27 46.46
CA ARG A 302 -19.36 14.40 47.94
C ARG A 302 -19.88 15.78 48.34
N GLY A 303 -21.09 15.81 48.90
CA GLY A 303 -21.64 16.98 49.57
C GLY A 303 -22.82 16.61 50.47
N GLY A 304 -22.60 16.64 51.79
CA GLY A 304 -23.61 16.64 52.86
C GLY A 304 -23.99 15.26 53.38
N ALA A 305 -24.02 14.95 54.68
CA ALA A 305 -23.90 15.76 55.88
C ALA A 305 -23.37 14.89 57.03
N GLY A 306 -22.77 15.54 58.03
CA GLY A 306 -22.26 14.88 59.23
C GLY A 306 -23.33 14.63 60.29
N GLU A 307 -22.81 14.03 61.36
CA GLU A 307 -23.31 13.89 62.73
C GLU A 307 -24.14 12.65 63.12
N ASP A 308 -23.59 12.04 64.19
CA ASP A 308 -24.15 11.15 65.22
C ASP A 308 -24.24 9.62 65.02
N CYS A 309 -23.23 8.95 65.62
CA CYS A 309 -23.32 7.66 66.34
C CYS A 309 -24.45 7.69 67.42
N PRO A 310 -24.96 6.57 68.00
CA PRO A 310 -24.26 5.29 68.25
C PRO A 310 -25.09 3.97 68.19
N MET A 311 -24.35 2.85 68.24
CA MET A 311 -24.64 1.54 68.87
C MET A 311 -26.07 0.96 68.82
N GLN A 312 -26.24 -0.14 68.07
CA GLN A 312 -26.60 -1.47 68.58
C GLN A 312 -26.29 -2.54 67.53
#